data_AF-A0A2N1U4E8-F1
#
_entry.id   AF-A0A2N1U4E8-F1
#
_cell.length_a   1.000
_cell.length_b   1.000
_cell.length_c   1.000
_cell.angle_alpha   90.00
_cell.angle_beta   90.00
_cell.angle_gamma   90.00
#
_symmetry.space_group_name_H-M   'P 1'
#
loop_
_entity.id
_entity.type
_entity.pdbx_description
1 polymer ?
#
loop_
_entity_poly.entity_id
_entity_poly.type
_entity_poly.pdbx_seq_one_letter_code
_entity_poly.pdbx_strand_id
1 'polypeptide(L)'
;MLFVGSSVLAQDPIANNLREQFMQLSSFEQLQDPSPEKFDAAAARAVSFFDSQQNSEEFNETTAEIWSGFFELTFARDDDENFSRRLEVLQAEGQRQHAAIPPEAIDHEQKPFTVHVREALEVNRARRQYYERISNGATRKVSLLYTSLEYSLLPLTSFFDRWAHKYRRAGIPVLRDDFVPMANISSADKPLLRRGMLDRAGRRELRKMLRAWQWKSGLAASRKDFLKVQLLALNAVHDLRQMELRHNCNLALTIHFVESVGLAARNADRLSQQYAKRTDNFYRAFIAIQISGVRLFSKVDLQAQPFHRAGIGIIVNDLPAIPFP
;
A
#
# COMPACT_ATOMS: atom_id res chain seq x y z
N MET A 1 -10.78 -48.75 -9.70
CA MET A 1 -10.96 -47.97 -8.46
C MET A 1 -9.64 -47.29 -8.16
N LEU A 2 -9.50 -46.01 -8.51
CA LEU A 2 -8.30 -45.23 -8.31
C LEU A 2 -8.54 -44.27 -7.14
N PHE A 3 -7.70 -44.38 -6.11
CA PHE A 3 -7.74 -43.55 -4.91
C PHE A 3 -7.36 -42.10 -5.25
N VAL A 4 -8.24 -41.19 -4.85
CA VAL A 4 -8.02 -39.75 -4.84
C VAL A 4 -7.07 -39.43 -3.68
N GLY A 5 -5.86 -38.96 -4.01
CA GLY A 5 -4.95 -38.37 -3.05
C GLY A 5 -5.41 -36.96 -2.70
N SER A 6 -6.20 -36.84 -1.63
CA SER A 6 -6.48 -35.56 -0.99
C SER A 6 -5.22 -35.12 -0.24
N SER A 7 -4.47 -34.18 -0.81
CA SER A 7 -3.45 -33.43 -0.09
C SER A 7 -4.17 -32.55 0.94
N VAL A 8 -4.31 -33.06 2.17
CA VAL A 8 -4.66 -32.25 3.33
C VAL A 8 -3.47 -31.31 3.55
N LEU A 9 -3.62 -30.05 3.14
CA LEU A 9 -2.74 -28.96 3.57
C LEU A 9 -2.80 -28.93 5.10
N ALA A 10 -1.74 -29.39 5.74
CA ALA A 10 -1.56 -29.22 7.18
C ALA A 10 -1.45 -27.72 7.43
N GLN A 11 -2.52 -27.11 7.95
CA GLN A 11 -2.51 -25.74 8.42
C GLN A 11 -1.46 -25.60 9.53
N ASP A 12 -0.67 -24.53 9.47
CA ASP A 12 0.37 -24.26 10.46
C ASP A 12 -0.30 -24.01 11.83
N PRO A 13 -0.02 -24.82 12.86
CA PRO A 13 -0.66 -24.68 14.19
C PRO A 13 -0.42 -23.31 14.83
N ILE A 14 0.57 -22.54 14.36
CA ILE A 14 0.85 -21.18 14.81
C ILE A 14 -0.22 -20.18 14.29
N ALA A 15 -0.67 -20.32 13.04
CA ALA A 15 -1.62 -19.39 12.42
C ALA A 15 -3.02 -19.49 13.04
N ASN A 16 -3.49 -20.70 13.32
CA ASN A 16 -4.77 -20.94 14.00
C ASN A 16 -4.76 -20.38 15.44
N ASN A 17 -3.62 -20.49 16.14
CA ASN A 17 -3.46 -19.99 17.50
C ASN A 17 -3.49 -18.44 17.55
N LEU A 18 -2.83 -17.76 16.60
CA LEU A 18 -2.85 -16.30 16.52
C LEU A 18 -4.24 -15.73 16.19
N ARG A 19 -4.98 -16.38 15.28
CA ARG A 19 -6.36 -15.96 14.95
C ARG A 19 -7.29 -16.05 16.15
N GLU A 20 -7.24 -17.14 16.91
CA GLU A 20 -8.01 -17.30 18.15
C GLU A 20 -7.58 -16.30 19.23
N GLN A 21 -6.29 -15.92 19.27
CA GLN A 21 -5.77 -14.91 20.20
C GLN A 21 -6.29 -13.50 19.87
N PHE A 22 -6.31 -13.11 18.59
CA PHE A 22 -6.88 -11.82 18.19
C PHE A 22 -8.39 -11.73 18.52
N MET A 23 -9.10 -12.86 18.53
CA MET A 23 -10.51 -12.93 18.95
C MET A 23 -10.72 -12.63 20.45
N GLN A 24 -9.69 -12.76 21.28
CA GLN A 24 -9.77 -12.56 22.74
C GLN A 24 -9.36 -11.16 23.18
N LEU A 25 -8.75 -10.37 22.30
CA LEU A 25 -8.33 -9.00 22.61
C LEU A 25 -9.55 -8.08 22.71
N SER A 26 -9.65 -7.37 23.84
CA SER A 26 -10.73 -6.42 24.14
C SER A 26 -10.32 -4.95 23.98
N SER A 27 -9.00 -4.67 23.89
CA SER A 27 -8.46 -3.35 23.50
C SER A 27 -7.11 -3.47 22.81
N PHE A 28 -6.71 -2.46 22.04
CA PHE A 28 -5.40 -2.40 21.36
C PHE A 28 -4.24 -2.10 22.34
N GLU A 29 -4.55 -1.51 23.49
CA GLU A 29 -3.59 -1.30 24.59
C GLU A 29 -3.06 -2.64 25.12
N GLN A 30 -3.85 -3.72 25.05
CA GLN A 30 -3.37 -5.06 25.39
C GLN A 30 -2.24 -5.53 24.47
N LEU A 31 -2.23 -5.10 23.19
CA LEU A 31 -1.10 -5.33 22.30
C LEU A 31 0.08 -4.47 22.73
N GLN A 32 -0.06 -3.16 22.90
CA GLN A 32 1.13 -2.30 23.03
C GLN A 32 1.80 -2.25 24.41
N ASP A 33 1.02 -2.39 25.48
CA ASP A 33 1.52 -2.33 26.85
C ASP A 33 0.88 -3.45 27.66
N PRO A 34 1.43 -4.68 27.59
CA PRO A 34 0.95 -5.79 28.38
C PRO A 34 1.24 -5.47 29.85
N SER A 35 0.25 -4.89 30.54
CA SER A 35 0.34 -4.63 31.97
C SER A 35 0.91 -5.86 32.70
N PRO A 36 1.92 -5.70 33.57
CA PRO A 36 2.51 -6.82 34.29
C PRO A 36 1.50 -7.55 35.19
N GLU A 37 0.35 -6.94 35.51
CA GLU A 37 -0.70 -7.56 36.31
C GLU A 37 -1.65 -8.47 35.51
N LYS A 38 -1.59 -8.46 34.17
CA LYS A 38 -2.26 -9.42 33.29
C LYS A 38 -1.35 -9.81 32.13
N PHE A 39 -0.34 -10.62 32.45
CA PHE A 39 0.49 -11.31 31.46
C PHE A 39 -0.35 -12.32 30.67
N ASP A 40 -1.09 -11.84 29.68
CA ASP A 40 -1.75 -12.71 28.72
C ASP A 40 -0.72 -13.12 27.65
N ALA A 41 -0.35 -14.39 27.65
CA ALA A 41 0.60 -14.96 26.69
C ALA A 41 0.17 -14.76 25.23
N ALA A 42 -1.10 -14.43 24.98
CA ALA A 42 -1.67 -14.09 23.70
C ALA A 42 -1.16 -12.74 23.15
N ALA A 43 -1.15 -11.68 23.96
CA ALA A 43 -0.81 -10.33 23.51
C ALA A 43 0.67 -10.19 23.18
N ALA A 44 1.55 -10.75 24.00
CA ALA A 44 3.00 -10.73 23.79
C ALA A 44 3.43 -11.40 22.46
N ARG A 45 2.70 -12.43 22.02
CA ARG A 45 2.98 -13.11 20.74
C ARG A 45 2.56 -12.28 19.54
N ALA A 46 1.43 -11.58 19.62
CA ALA A 46 0.96 -10.73 18.53
C ALA A 46 1.87 -9.51 18.32
N VAL A 47 2.39 -8.89 19.39
CA VAL A 47 3.39 -7.81 19.31
C VAL A 47 4.69 -8.31 18.70
N SER A 48 5.24 -9.39 19.25
CA SER A 48 6.46 -10.00 18.73
C SER A 48 6.33 -10.39 17.26
N PHE A 49 5.12 -10.75 16.82
CA PHE A 49 4.83 -11.00 15.41
C PHE A 49 4.90 -9.70 14.58
N PHE A 50 4.18 -8.64 14.95
CA PHE A 50 4.23 -7.37 14.20
C PHE A 50 5.65 -6.78 14.14
N ASP A 51 6.40 -6.86 15.24
CA ASP A 51 7.82 -6.45 15.29
C ASP A 51 8.69 -7.31 14.34
N SER A 52 8.41 -8.62 14.25
CA SER A 52 9.10 -9.51 13.31
C SER A 52 8.76 -9.19 11.84
N GLN A 53 7.56 -8.68 11.56
CA GLN A 53 7.12 -8.31 10.21
C GLN A 53 7.64 -6.94 9.79
N GLN A 54 7.96 -6.04 10.72
CA GLN A 54 8.41 -4.68 10.42
C GLN A 54 9.70 -4.63 9.57
N ASN A 55 10.51 -5.69 9.63
CA ASN A 55 11.75 -5.86 8.85
C ASN A 55 11.69 -7.00 7.83
N SER A 56 10.55 -7.67 7.67
CA SER A 56 10.39 -8.75 6.69
C SER A 56 10.11 -8.13 5.32
N GLU A 57 11.05 -8.26 4.37
CA GLU A 57 10.79 -7.92 2.96
C GLU A 57 9.83 -8.92 2.28
N GLU A 58 9.51 -10.05 2.93
CA GLU A 58 8.83 -11.18 2.31
C GLU A 58 7.42 -11.42 2.89
N PHE A 59 6.40 -11.08 2.11
CA PHE A 59 5.01 -11.45 2.39
C PHE A 59 4.73 -12.88 1.89
N ASN A 60 4.63 -13.83 2.83
CA ASN A 60 4.41 -15.26 2.58
C ASN A 60 2.96 -15.70 2.93
N GLU A 61 2.62 -16.97 2.67
CA GLU A 61 1.28 -17.52 2.94
C GLU A 61 0.85 -17.38 4.41
N THR A 62 1.75 -17.64 5.36
CA THR A 62 1.48 -17.48 6.80
C THR A 62 1.14 -16.03 7.16
N THR A 63 1.90 -15.07 6.61
CA THR A 63 1.65 -13.63 6.78
C THR A 63 0.31 -13.25 6.16
N ALA A 64 -0.01 -13.81 4.99
CA ALA A 64 -1.28 -13.66 4.31
C ALA A 64 -2.48 -14.13 5.15
N GLU A 65 -2.41 -15.32 5.75
CA GLU A 65 -3.47 -15.87 6.60
C GLU A 65 -3.68 -15.03 7.87
N ILE A 66 -2.59 -14.58 8.49
CA ILE A 66 -2.66 -13.76 9.71
C ILE A 66 -3.25 -12.38 9.41
N TRP A 67 -2.80 -11.71 8.34
CA TRP A 67 -3.42 -10.45 7.91
C TRP A 67 -4.88 -10.65 7.51
N SER A 68 -5.21 -11.75 6.84
CA SER A 68 -6.61 -12.08 6.52
C SER A 68 -7.45 -12.23 7.78
N GLY A 69 -6.93 -12.93 8.79
CA GLY A 69 -7.55 -13.02 10.12
C GLY A 69 -7.71 -11.64 10.77
N PHE A 70 -6.66 -10.81 10.80
CA PHE A 70 -6.74 -9.44 11.32
C PHE A 70 -7.79 -8.61 10.58
N PHE A 71 -7.84 -8.68 9.24
CA PHE A 71 -8.80 -7.94 8.42
C PHE A 71 -10.23 -8.47 8.60
N GLU A 72 -10.41 -9.79 8.69
CA GLU A 72 -11.70 -10.39 9.02
C GLU A 72 -12.20 -9.91 10.39
N LEU A 73 -11.32 -9.90 11.38
CA LEU A 73 -11.65 -9.51 12.75
C LEU A 73 -11.94 -8.03 12.90
N THR A 74 -11.19 -7.20 12.16
CA THR A 74 -11.29 -5.75 12.25
C THR A 74 -12.36 -5.20 11.31
N PHE A 75 -12.69 -5.88 10.20
CA PHE A 75 -13.53 -5.33 9.14
C PHE A 75 -14.60 -6.26 8.52
N ALA A 76 -14.79 -7.51 8.95
CA ALA A 76 -15.77 -8.41 8.30
C ALA A 76 -17.25 -8.11 8.58
N ARG A 77 -17.58 -7.16 9.47
CA ARG A 77 -18.97 -6.81 9.80
C ARG A 77 -19.14 -5.30 9.87
N ASP A 78 -19.49 -4.70 8.73
CA ASP A 78 -19.82 -3.27 8.59
C ASP A 78 -21.04 -2.86 9.48
N ASP A 79 -21.73 -3.83 10.09
CA ASP A 79 -22.99 -3.75 10.83
C ASP A 79 -22.89 -4.08 12.33
N ASP A 80 -21.69 -4.33 12.87
CA ASP A 80 -21.47 -4.53 14.32
C ASP A 80 -20.98 -3.23 14.97
N GLU A 81 -21.62 -2.78 16.06
CA GLU A 81 -21.19 -1.62 16.87
C GLU A 81 -19.70 -1.71 17.29
N ASN A 82 -19.16 -2.93 17.39
CA ASN A 82 -17.76 -3.17 17.68
C ASN A 82 -16.79 -2.73 16.57
N PHE A 83 -17.25 -2.57 15.32
CA PHE A 83 -16.42 -2.06 14.21
C PHE A 83 -16.00 -0.61 14.46
N SER A 84 -16.97 0.27 14.72
CA SER A 84 -16.73 1.70 14.97
C SER A 84 -15.82 1.90 16.18
N ARG A 85 -16.06 1.14 17.25
CA ARG A 85 -15.25 1.22 18.47
C ARG A 85 -13.81 0.76 18.27
N ARG A 86 -13.59 -0.35 17.55
CA ARG A 86 -12.22 -0.83 17.23
C ARG A 86 -11.47 0.16 16.34
N LEU A 87 -12.18 0.78 15.41
CA LEU A 87 -11.63 1.81 14.54
C LEU A 87 -11.20 3.07 15.31
N GLU A 88 -12.02 3.54 16.26
CA GLU A 88 -11.69 4.65 17.16
C GLU A 88 -10.44 4.36 17.99
N VAL A 89 -10.29 3.13 18.49
CA VAL A 89 -9.12 2.71 19.27
C VAL A 89 -7.84 2.72 18.41
N LEU A 90 -7.89 2.16 17.20
CA LEU A 90 -6.76 2.21 16.26
C LEU A 90 -6.37 3.64 15.88
N GLN A 91 -7.37 4.50 15.71
CA GLN A 91 -7.16 5.92 15.41
C GLN A 91 -6.49 6.66 16.58
N ALA A 92 -6.97 6.43 17.81
CA ALA A 92 -6.41 7.04 19.02
C ALA A 92 -4.95 6.63 19.26
N GLU A 93 -4.59 5.37 19.01
CA GLU A 93 -3.22 4.91 19.24
C GLU A 93 -2.26 5.39 18.15
N GLY A 94 -2.71 5.43 16.89
CA GLY A 94 -1.95 6.08 15.82
C GLY A 94 -1.64 7.56 16.12
N GLN A 95 -2.54 8.26 16.83
CA GLN A 95 -2.32 9.64 17.27
C GLN A 95 -1.25 9.74 18.37
N ARG A 96 -1.27 8.85 19.38
CA ARG A 96 -0.29 8.84 20.48
C ARG A 96 1.13 8.64 19.98
N GLN A 97 1.36 7.62 19.15
CA GLN A 97 2.69 7.32 18.64
C GLN A 97 3.28 8.46 17.81
N HIS A 98 2.45 9.17 17.06
CA HIS A 98 2.90 10.29 16.25
C HIS A 98 3.12 11.58 17.05
N ALA A 99 2.35 11.83 18.12
CA ALA A 99 2.59 12.98 19.00
C ALA A 99 3.98 12.95 19.66
N ALA A 100 4.60 11.76 19.74
CA ALA A 100 5.96 11.58 20.24
C ALA A 100 7.07 11.95 19.22
N ILE A 101 6.72 12.18 17.94
CA ILE A 101 7.69 12.57 16.90
C ILE A 101 7.84 14.10 16.90
N PRO A 102 9.04 14.65 17.13
CA PRO A 102 9.25 16.09 17.16
C PRO A 102 8.97 16.72 15.78
N PRO A 103 8.37 17.93 15.72
CA PRO A 103 8.09 18.61 14.46
C PRO A 103 9.41 19.05 13.81
N GLU A 104 9.78 18.41 12.70
CA GLU A 104 10.93 18.83 11.90
C GLU A 104 10.67 20.18 11.22
N ALA A 105 11.74 20.98 11.05
CA ALA A 105 11.71 22.24 10.30
C ALA A 105 11.09 22.03 8.90
N ILE A 106 10.15 22.90 8.52
CA ILE A 106 9.42 22.82 7.24
C ILE A 106 10.17 23.67 6.21
N ASP A 107 10.72 23.04 5.19
CA ASP A 107 11.23 23.76 4.02
C ASP A 107 10.05 24.17 3.12
N HIS A 108 9.83 25.48 3.00
CA HIS A 108 8.68 26.04 2.30
C HIS A 108 8.82 26.02 0.77
N GLU A 109 10.05 25.93 0.24
CA GLU A 109 10.34 26.06 -1.19
C GLU A 109 10.36 24.72 -1.94
N GLN A 110 10.33 23.61 -1.21
CA GLN A 110 10.34 22.28 -1.83
C GLN A 110 9.12 22.06 -2.73
N LYS A 111 9.31 21.25 -3.76
CA LYS A 111 8.28 20.75 -4.69
C LYS A 111 8.23 19.22 -4.61
N PRO A 112 7.79 18.63 -3.47
CA PRO A 112 8.00 17.22 -3.19
C PRO A 112 7.43 16.31 -4.29
N PHE A 113 6.24 16.62 -4.80
CA PHE A 113 5.61 15.76 -5.80
C PHE A 113 6.31 15.82 -7.16
N THR A 114 6.68 17.03 -7.59
CA THR A 114 7.42 17.23 -8.85
C THR A 114 8.81 16.60 -8.79
N VAL A 115 9.50 16.73 -7.66
CA VAL A 115 10.81 16.11 -7.44
C VAL A 115 10.69 14.60 -7.50
N HIS A 116 9.77 14.00 -6.73
CA HIS A 116 9.56 12.55 -6.72
C HIS A 116 9.29 11.98 -8.13
N VAL A 117 8.39 12.59 -8.91
CA VAL A 117 8.08 12.12 -10.28
C VAL A 117 9.26 12.31 -11.24
N ARG A 118 10.09 13.35 -11.05
CA ARG A 118 11.29 13.55 -11.87
C ARG A 118 12.37 12.52 -11.56
N GLU A 119 12.58 12.20 -10.29
CA GLU A 119 13.49 11.13 -9.88
C GLU A 119 13.04 9.79 -10.44
N ALA A 120 11.73 9.48 -10.37
CA ALA A 120 11.18 8.27 -10.97
C ALA A 120 11.42 8.21 -12.48
N LEU A 121 11.17 9.31 -13.20
CA LEU A 121 11.47 9.41 -14.63
C LEU A 121 12.95 9.21 -14.96
N GLU A 122 13.85 9.75 -14.15
CA GLU A 122 15.29 9.62 -14.33
C GLU A 122 15.73 8.16 -14.15
N VAL A 123 15.33 7.54 -13.04
CA VAL A 123 15.55 6.11 -12.75
C VAL A 123 15.02 5.25 -13.89
N ASN A 124 13.76 5.44 -14.30
CA ASN A 124 13.12 4.61 -15.31
C ASN A 124 13.74 4.79 -16.69
N ARG A 125 14.21 6.00 -17.04
CA ARG A 125 14.98 6.23 -18.27
C ARG A 125 16.33 5.50 -18.25
N ALA A 126 17.02 5.50 -17.12
CA ALA A 126 18.27 4.76 -16.95
C ALA A 126 18.02 3.24 -17.06
N ARG A 127 17.01 2.72 -16.35
CA ARG A 127 16.69 1.29 -16.31
C ARG A 127 16.10 0.74 -17.60
N ARG A 128 15.42 1.57 -18.40
CA ARG A 128 14.98 1.19 -19.75
C ARG A 128 16.12 0.61 -20.57
N GLN A 129 17.30 1.25 -20.57
CA GLN A 129 18.44 0.77 -21.36
C GLN A 129 18.91 -0.61 -20.90
N TYR A 130 18.93 -0.84 -19.59
CA TYR A 130 19.26 -2.14 -19.00
C TYR A 130 18.25 -3.22 -19.45
N TYR A 131 16.95 -2.97 -19.26
CA TYR A 131 15.91 -3.94 -19.61
C TYR A 131 15.82 -4.21 -21.12
N GLU A 132 16.02 -3.20 -21.96
CA GLU A 132 16.06 -3.38 -23.41
C GLU A 132 17.23 -4.27 -23.81
N ARG A 133 18.41 -4.11 -23.22
CA ARG A 133 19.58 -4.93 -23.53
C ARG A 133 19.34 -6.41 -23.21
N ILE A 134 18.89 -6.72 -21.99
CA ILE A 134 18.70 -8.12 -21.56
C ILE A 134 17.49 -8.80 -22.22
N SER A 135 16.57 -8.03 -22.81
CA SER A 135 15.39 -8.54 -23.51
C SER A 135 15.50 -8.47 -25.03
N ASN A 136 16.66 -8.11 -25.59
CA ASN A 136 16.83 -7.84 -27.02
C ASN A 136 15.77 -6.87 -27.57
N GLY A 137 15.45 -5.82 -26.80
CA GLY A 137 14.52 -4.74 -27.14
C GLY A 137 13.05 -5.04 -26.86
N ALA A 138 12.69 -6.24 -26.37
CA ALA A 138 11.29 -6.63 -26.19
C ALA A 138 10.54 -5.77 -25.13
N THR A 139 11.24 -5.27 -24.11
CA THR A 139 10.68 -4.44 -23.03
C THR A 139 10.46 -2.97 -23.43
N ARG A 140 10.94 -2.53 -24.59
CA ARG A 140 10.92 -1.12 -25.03
C ARG A 140 9.52 -0.51 -24.98
N LYS A 141 8.51 -1.24 -25.46
CA LYS A 141 7.12 -0.76 -25.49
C LYS A 141 6.56 -0.48 -24.10
N VAL A 142 6.80 -1.38 -23.15
CA VAL A 142 6.34 -1.22 -21.76
C VAL A 142 7.06 -0.07 -21.07
N SER A 143 8.38 0.02 -21.25
CA SER A 143 9.17 1.13 -20.70
C SER A 143 8.69 2.48 -21.23
N LEU A 144 8.48 2.60 -22.55
CA LEU A 144 7.99 3.84 -23.15
C LEU A 144 6.58 4.20 -22.68
N LEU A 145 5.68 3.23 -22.57
CA LEU A 145 4.35 3.45 -22.02
C LEU A 145 4.46 3.98 -20.59
N TYR A 146 5.20 3.30 -19.72
CA TYR A 146 5.32 3.68 -18.32
C TYR A 146 5.94 5.08 -18.16
N THR A 147 7.09 5.35 -18.78
CA THR A 147 7.73 6.67 -18.75
C THR A 147 6.83 7.77 -19.34
N SER A 148 6.00 7.46 -20.35
CA SER A 148 5.05 8.44 -20.90
C SER A 148 3.93 8.78 -19.93
N LEU A 149 3.44 7.80 -19.15
CA LEU A 149 2.44 8.02 -18.11
C LEU A 149 3.02 8.92 -17.02
N GLU A 150 4.23 8.64 -16.55
CA GLU A 150 4.92 9.47 -15.56
C GLU A 150 5.16 10.89 -16.07
N TYR A 151 5.61 11.04 -17.32
CA TYR A 151 5.82 12.34 -17.93
C TYR A 151 4.51 13.15 -18.01
N SER A 152 3.40 12.48 -18.31
CA SER A 152 2.07 13.11 -18.36
C SER A 152 1.58 13.63 -17.00
N LEU A 153 2.16 13.16 -15.89
CA LEU A 153 1.85 13.65 -14.55
C LEU A 153 2.53 14.99 -14.24
N LEU A 154 3.63 15.37 -14.90
CA LEU A 154 4.41 16.56 -14.55
C LEU A 154 3.63 17.90 -14.48
N PRO A 155 2.67 18.18 -15.38
CA PRO A 155 1.84 19.38 -15.25
C PRO A 155 0.97 19.34 -13.99
N LEU A 156 0.46 18.15 -13.66
CA LEU A 156 -0.38 17.93 -12.49
C LEU A 156 0.42 18.02 -11.19
N THR A 157 1.62 17.44 -11.14
CA THR A 157 2.50 17.51 -9.96
C THR A 157 2.85 18.96 -9.65
N SER A 158 3.16 19.75 -10.68
CA SER A 158 3.44 21.18 -10.57
C SER A 158 2.22 21.99 -10.09
N PHE A 159 0.99 21.56 -10.41
CA PHE A 159 -0.23 22.16 -9.88
C PHE A 159 -0.39 21.86 -8.38
N PHE A 160 -0.26 20.60 -7.96
CA PHE A 160 -0.38 20.22 -6.56
C PHE A 160 0.73 20.82 -5.69
N ASP A 161 1.97 20.89 -6.16
CA ASP A 161 3.05 21.53 -5.40
C ASP A 161 2.80 23.02 -5.16
N ARG A 162 2.25 23.74 -6.15
CA ARG A 162 1.84 25.14 -6.00
C ARG A 162 0.72 25.31 -5.00
N TRP A 163 -0.26 24.41 -4.99
CA TRP A 163 -1.34 24.44 -4.01
C TRP A 163 -0.82 24.08 -2.61
N ALA A 164 0.02 23.06 -2.48
CA ALA A 164 0.66 22.66 -1.24
C ALA A 164 1.56 23.76 -0.65
N HIS A 165 2.24 24.54 -1.50
CA HIS A 165 3.08 25.67 -1.07
C HIS A 165 2.29 26.72 -0.26
N LYS A 166 1.01 26.96 -0.59
CA LYS A 166 0.14 27.83 0.22
C LYS A 166 0.01 27.34 1.68
N TYR A 167 -0.09 26.03 1.87
CA TYR A 167 -0.21 25.42 3.20
C TYR A 167 1.14 25.39 3.92
N ARG A 168 2.22 25.05 3.21
CA ARG A 168 3.57 25.06 3.78
C ARG A 168 3.97 26.44 4.28
N ARG A 169 3.69 27.51 3.52
CA ARG A 169 3.90 28.90 3.98
C ARG A 169 3.12 29.27 5.24
N ALA A 170 2.06 28.54 5.56
CA ALA A 170 1.29 28.68 6.78
C ALA A 170 1.71 27.70 7.89
N GLY A 171 2.87 27.05 7.75
CA GLY A 171 3.40 26.10 8.73
C GLY A 171 2.79 24.70 8.68
N ILE A 172 2.04 24.35 7.62
CA ILE A 172 1.37 23.05 7.50
C ILE A 172 2.15 22.15 6.52
N PRO A 173 2.69 20.98 6.95
CA PRO A 173 3.63 20.17 6.15
C PRO A 173 2.94 19.29 5.09
N VAL A 174 2.11 19.89 4.22
CA VAL A 174 1.42 19.18 3.13
C VAL A 174 2.42 18.63 2.10
N LEU A 175 2.22 17.37 1.68
CA LEU A 175 3.06 16.59 0.76
C LEU A 175 4.45 16.18 1.26
N ARG A 176 4.84 16.51 2.49
CA ARG A 176 6.17 16.18 3.01
C ARG A 176 6.36 14.67 3.16
N ASP A 177 5.36 14.02 3.76
CA ASP A 177 5.44 12.61 4.18
C ASP A 177 4.64 11.68 3.23
N ASP A 178 4.28 12.18 2.04
CA ASP A 178 3.43 11.49 1.08
C ASP A 178 4.23 10.72 0.00
N PHE A 179 5.56 10.92 -0.05
CA PHE A 179 6.43 10.32 -1.06
C PHE A 179 7.64 9.65 -0.42
N VAL A 180 7.97 8.46 -0.92
CA VAL A 180 9.19 7.75 -0.53
C VAL A 180 10.31 8.12 -1.51
N PRO A 181 11.55 8.35 -1.02
CA PRO A 181 12.69 8.63 -1.90
C PRO A 181 12.95 7.51 -2.90
N MET A 182 13.21 7.87 -4.16
CA MET A 182 13.58 6.91 -5.21
C MET A 182 14.96 6.28 -4.99
N ALA A 183 15.75 6.79 -4.04
CA ALA A 183 17.02 6.19 -3.64
C ALA A 183 16.85 4.79 -3.01
N ASN A 184 15.66 4.47 -2.50
CA ASN A 184 15.38 3.23 -1.75
C ASN A 184 14.86 2.08 -2.65
N ILE A 185 15.07 2.16 -3.96
CA ILE A 185 14.67 1.10 -4.89
C ILE A 185 15.68 -0.05 -4.93
N SER A 186 15.19 -1.26 -5.20
CA SER A 186 16.03 -2.45 -5.38
C SER A 186 16.92 -2.36 -6.63
N SER A 187 18.01 -3.12 -6.70
CA SER A 187 18.83 -3.17 -7.92
C SER A 187 18.03 -3.66 -9.13
N ALA A 188 18.37 -3.19 -10.33
CA ALA A 188 17.63 -3.54 -11.55
C ALA A 188 17.66 -5.05 -11.87
N ASP A 189 18.69 -5.74 -11.42
CA ASP A 189 18.94 -7.18 -11.55
C ASP A 189 18.45 -8.03 -10.38
N LYS A 190 17.82 -7.43 -9.34
CA LYS A 190 17.23 -8.20 -8.21
C LYS A 190 16.34 -9.31 -8.76
N PRO A 191 16.59 -10.59 -8.40
CA PRO A 191 15.77 -11.70 -8.85
C PRO A 191 14.31 -11.54 -8.43
N LEU A 192 13.41 -11.88 -9.34
CA LEU A 192 11.97 -11.86 -9.06
C LEU A 192 11.54 -13.10 -8.27
N LEU A 193 10.80 -12.84 -7.18
CA LEU A 193 10.12 -13.87 -6.37
C LEU A 193 8.99 -14.53 -7.17
N ARG A 194 8.17 -13.74 -7.85
CA ARG A 194 6.98 -14.19 -8.60
C ARG A 194 7.18 -14.02 -10.10
N ARG A 195 6.81 -15.03 -10.89
CA ARG A 195 7.08 -15.10 -12.35
C ARG A 195 5.90 -15.58 -13.20
N GLY A 196 4.81 -15.95 -12.55
CA GLY A 196 3.53 -16.27 -13.16
C GLY A 196 2.83 -15.05 -13.75
N MET A 197 1.64 -15.31 -14.31
CA MET A 197 0.85 -14.31 -15.02
C MET A 197 -0.63 -14.49 -14.69
N LEU A 198 -1.39 -13.40 -14.65
CA LEU A 198 -2.84 -13.46 -14.54
C LEU A 198 -3.44 -14.03 -15.83
N ASP A 199 -4.26 -15.06 -15.64
CA ASP A 199 -5.10 -15.66 -16.67
C ASP A 199 -6.32 -14.76 -16.97
N ARG A 200 -7.22 -15.22 -17.84
CA ARG A 200 -8.39 -14.42 -18.23
C ARG A 200 -9.38 -14.25 -17.06
N ALA A 201 -9.51 -15.23 -16.18
CA ALA A 201 -10.35 -15.11 -14.99
C ALA A 201 -9.76 -14.09 -14.01
N GLY A 202 -8.49 -14.23 -13.64
CA GLY A 202 -7.79 -13.32 -12.73
C GLY A 202 -7.79 -11.87 -13.24
N ARG A 203 -7.59 -11.63 -14.54
CA ARG A 203 -7.71 -10.26 -15.12
C ARG A 203 -9.11 -9.66 -14.98
N ARG A 204 -10.16 -10.48 -15.04
CA ARG A 204 -11.55 -10.02 -14.85
C ARG A 204 -11.81 -9.72 -13.38
N GLU A 205 -11.31 -10.57 -12.48
CA GLU A 205 -11.36 -10.39 -11.03
C GLU A 205 -10.66 -9.10 -10.61
N LEU A 206 -9.39 -8.90 -11.02
CA LEU A 206 -8.61 -7.68 -10.78
C LEU A 206 -9.38 -6.43 -11.22
N ARG A 207 -9.95 -6.45 -12.43
CA ARG A 207 -10.72 -5.31 -12.95
C ARG A 207 -11.97 -5.02 -12.12
N LYS A 208 -12.68 -6.06 -11.67
CA LYS A 208 -13.89 -5.91 -10.84
C LYS A 208 -13.53 -5.33 -9.48
N MET A 209 -12.49 -5.88 -8.84
CA MET A 209 -11.94 -5.42 -7.56
C MET A 209 -11.52 -3.95 -7.64
N LEU A 210 -10.66 -3.57 -8.59
CA LEU A 210 -10.20 -2.20 -8.73
C LEU A 210 -11.34 -1.21 -9.01
N ARG A 211 -12.36 -1.60 -9.79
CA ARG A 211 -13.55 -0.75 -10.00
C ARG A 211 -14.33 -0.53 -8.72
N ALA A 212 -14.56 -1.58 -7.94
CA ALA A 212 -15.28 -1.49 -6.69
C ALA A 212 -14.50 -0.64 -5.67
N TRP A 213 -13.20 -0.87 -5.55
CA TRP A 213 -12.32 -0.06 -4.71
C TRP A 213 -12.32 1.41 -5.14
N GLN A 214 -12.11 1.70 -6.44
CA GLN A 214 -12.14 3.09 -6.94
C GLN A 214 -13.43 3.82 -6.59
N TRP A 215 -14.58 3.15 -6.75
CA TRP A 215 -15.87 3.73 -6.42
C TRP A 215 -16.01 4.00 -4.92
N LYS A 216 -15.74 3.00 -4.08
CA LYS A 216 -15.85 3.11 -2.61
C LYS A 216 -14.90 4.17 -2.06
N SER A 217 -13.63 4.12 -2.47
CA SER A 217 -12.60 5.06 -2.03
C SER A 217 -12.85 6.46 -2.58
N GLY A 218 -13.34 6.60 -3.81
CA GLY A 218 -13.74 7.89 -4.37
C GLY A 218 -14.91 8.51 -3.61
N LEU A 219 -15.92 7.71 -3.23
CA LEU A 219 -17.03 8.17 -2.40
C LEU A 219 -16.56 8.60 -1.00
N ALA A 220 -15.74 7.79 -0.33
CA ALA A 220 -15.16 8.14 0.97
C ALA A 220 -14.32 9.43 0.90
N ALA A 221 -13.41 9.53 -0.07
CA ALA A 221 -12.59 10.71 -0.30
C ALA A 221 -13.45 11.97 -0.56
N SER A 222 -14.52 11.85 -1.36
CA SER A 222 -15.44 12.97 -1.62
C SER A 222 -16.12 13.51 -0.37
N ARG A 223 -16.36 12.64 0.61
CA ARG A 223 -16.90 12.96 1.94
C ARG A 223 -15.81 13.40 2.94
N LYS A 224 -14.55 13.41 2.52
CA LYS A 224 -13.37 13.67 3.37
C LYS A 224 -13.22 12.66 4.51
N ASP A 225 -13.74 11.45 4.30
CA ASP A 225 -13.59 10.33 5.23
C ASP A 225 -12.26 9.63 4.92
N PHE A 226 -11.16 10.28 5.32
CA PHE A 226 -9.81 9.80 5.03
C PHE A 226 -9.49 8.49 5.73
N LEU A 227 -10.05 8.28 6.93
CA LEU A 227 -9.92 7.01 7.64
C LEU A 227 -10.55 5.86 6.83
N LYS A 228 -11.78 6.01 6.31
CA LYS A 228 -12.36 4.96 5.46
C LYS A 228 -11.56 4.74 4.17
N VAL A 229 -10.96 5.78 3.57
CA VAL A 229 -10.04 5.59 2.43
C VAL A 229 -8.83 4.75 2.81
N GLN A 230 -8.22 5.01 3.97
CA GLN A 230 -7.10 4.23 4.49
C GLN A 230 -7.47 2.75 4.65
N LEU A 231 -8.60 2.45 5.29
CA LEU A 231 -9.07 1.08 5.47
C LEU A 231 -9.36 0.36 4.14
N LEU A 232 -9.97 1.08 3.19
CA LEU A 232 -10.23 0.55 1.86
C LEU A 232 -8.93 0.27 1.09
N ALA A 233 -7.89 1.09 1.28
CA ALA A 233 -6.57 0.84 0.71
C ALA A 233 -5.94 -0.41 1.31
N LEU A 234 -5.95 -0.56 2.64
CA LEU A 234 -5.44 -1.75 3.33
C LEU A 234 -6.07 -3.05 2.82
N ASN A 235 -7.40 -3.11 2.80
CA ASN A 235 -8.13 -4.27 2.29
C ASN A 235 -7.78 -4.57 0.82
N ALA A 236 -7.62 -3.52 -0.01
CA ALA A 236 -7.25 -3.71 -1.41
C ALA A 236 -5.80 -4.17 -1.59
N VAL A 237 -4.85 -3.69 -0.77
CA VAL A 237 -3.46 -4.21 -0.77
C VAL A 237 -3.48 -5.68 -0.42
N HIS A 238 -4.18 -6.07 0.64
CA HIS A 238 -4.34 -7.46 1.03
C HIS A 238 -4.88 -8.32 -0.11
N ASP A 239 -6.01 -7.93 -0.70
CA ASP A 239 -6.64 -8.64 -1.81
C ASP A 239 -5.71 -8.77 -3.04
N LEU A 240 -4.94 -7.73 -3.34
CA LEU A 240 -3.96 -7.74 -4.43
C LEU A 240 -2.79 -8.69 -4.13
N ARG A 241 -2.29 -8.73 -2.89
CA ARG A 241 -1.23 -9.66 -2.47
C ARG A 241 -1.71 -11.11 -2.51
N GLN A 242 -2.95 -11.39 -2.09
CA GLN A 242 -3.56 -12.71 -2.24
C GLN A 242 -3.65 -13.14 -3.71
N MET A 243 -3.96 -12.19 -4.60
CA MET A 243 -3.98 -12.44 -6.03
C MET A 243 -2.57 -12.71 -6.59
N GLU A 244 -1.55 -11.96 -6.16
CA GLU A 244 -0.15 -12.22 -6.50
C GLU A 244 0.28 -13.63 -6.10
N LEU A 245 -0.08 -14.08 -4.89
CA LEU A 245 0.21 -15.43 -4.39
C LEU A 245 -0.51 -16.50 -5.22
N ARG A 246 -1.84 -16.39 -5.35
CA ARG A 246 -2.67 -17.38 -6.08
C ARG A 246 -2.22 -17.60 -7.52
N HIS A 247 -1.78 -16.55 -8.20
CA HIS A 247 -1.36 -16.60 -9.60
C HIS A 247 0.16 -16.60 -9.77
N ASN A 248 0.91 -16.60 -8.68
CA ASN A 248 2.35 -16.42 -8.63
C ASN A 248 2.83 -15.25 -9.51
N CYS A 249 2.09 -14.14 -9.60
CA CYS A 249 2.37 -13.02 -10.50
C CYS A 249 2.74 -11.75 -9.74
N ASN A 250 3.22 -10.70 -10.45
CA ASN A 250 3.44 -9.38 -9.86
C ASN A 250 2.35 -8.38 -10.30
N LEU A 251 1.95 -7.54 -9.36
CA LEU A 251 1.03 -6.41 -9.45
C LEU A 251 1.64 -5.16 -8.77
N ALA A 252 2.98 -5.08 -8.78
CA ALA A 252 3.75 -4.12 -7.99
C ALA A 252 3.32 -2.67 -8.18
N LEU A 253 3.06 -2.22 -9.42
CA LEU A 253 2.64 -0.83 -9.65
C LEU A 253 1.23 -0.57 -9.15
N THR A 254 0.32 -1.50 -9.37
CA THR A 254 -1.05 -1.43 -8.84
C THR A 254 -1.03 -1.32 -7.33
N ILE A 255 -0.26 -2.18 -6.66
CA ILE A 255 -0.11 -2.20 -5.21
C ILE A 255 0.50 -0.88 -4.72
N HIS A 256 1.59 -0.42 -5.34
CA HIS A 256 2.24 0.85 -5.02
C HIS A 256 1.28 2.05 -5.10
N PHE A 257 0.38 2.09 -6.09
CA PHE A 257 -0.63 3.15 -6.18
C PHE A 257 -1.70 3.05 -5.08
N VAL A 258 -2.11 1.85 -4.70
CA VAL A 258 -3.08 1.66 -3.60
C VAL A 258 -2.43 2.02 -2.26
N GLU A 259 -1.19 1.61 -2.02
CA GLU A 259 -0.38 1.97 -0.85
C GLU A 259 -0.19 3.50 -0.77
N SER A 260 0.12 4.16 -1.89
CA SER A 260 0.25 5.63 -1.96
C SER A 260 -1.05 6.35 -1.62
N VAL A 261 -2.21 5.85 -2.08
CA VAL A 261 -3.52 6.38 -1.70
C VAL A 261 -3.77 6.21 -0.20
N GLY A 262 -3.42 5.05 0.35
CA GLY A 262 -3.53 4.76 1.77
C GLY A 262 -2.66 5.67 2.63
N LEU A 263 -1.40 5.86 2.25
CA LEU A 263 -0.45 6.75 2.91
C LEU A 263 -0.95 8.20 2.89
N ALA A 264 -1.40 8.67 1.72
CA ALA A 264 -1.95 10.01 1.56
C ALA A 264 -3.21 10.20 2.41
N ALA A 265 -4.06 9.19 2.54
CA ALA A 265 -5.24 9.23 3.40
C ALA A 265 -4.86 9.27 4.89
N ARG A 266 -3.88 8.47 5.33
CA ARG A 266 -3.35 8.53 6.70
C ARG A 266 -2.81 9.92 7.04
N ASN A 267 -2.02 10.50 6.14
CA ASN A 267 -1.48 11.87 6.30
C ASN A 267 -2.59 12.93 6.26
N ALA A 268 -3.62 12.74 5.41
CA ALA A 268 -4.76 13.62 5.33
C ALA A 268 -5.56 13.64 6.65
N ASP A 269 -5.88 12.48 7.22
CA ASP A 269 -6.59 12.37 8.50
C ASP A 269 -5.83 13.10 9.62
N ARG A 270 -4.52 12.81 9.73
CA ARG A 270 -3.63 13.47 10.69
C ARG A 270 -3.63 14.99 10.55
N LEU A 271 -3.38 15.49 9.34
CA LEU A 271 -3.31 16.94 9.10
C LEU A 271 -4.68 17.61 9.24
N SER A 272 -5.77 16.90 8.94
CA SER A 272 -7.13 17.37 9.14
C SER A 272 -7.38 17.66 10.62
N GLN A 273 -7.00 16.73 11.50
CA GLN A 273 -7.16 16.89 12.96
C GLN A 273 -6.24 17.99 13.51
N GLN A 274 -4.95 17.96 13.15
CA GLN A 274 -3.95 18.89 13.68
C GLN A 274 -4.18 20.35 13.24
N TYR A 275 -4.73 20.56 12.03
CA TYR A 275 -4.87 21.89 11.43
C TYR A 275 -6.32 22.26 11.13
N ALA A 276 -7.27 21.79 11.96
CA ALA A 276 -8.68 22.15 11.90
C ALA A 276 -9.26 22.08 10.47
N LYS A 277 -9.03 20.95 9.79
CA LYS A 277 -9.58 20.61 8.47
C LYS A 277 -9.14 21.50 7.30
N ARG A 278 -8.13 22.35 7.50
CA ARG A 278 -7.67 23.33 6.48
C ARG A 278 -7.15 22.65 5.21
N THR A 279 -6.60 21.43 5.33
CA THR A 279 -5.98 20.67 4.23
C THR A 279 -6.94 19.70 3.54
N ASP A 280 -8.16 19.51 4.04
CA ASP A 280 -9.05 18.45 3.54
C ASP A 280 -9.37 18.57 2.05
N ASN A 281 -9.59 19.78 1.55
CA ASN A 281 -9.91 19.99 0.14
C ASN A 281 -8.72 19.65 -0.76
N PHE A 282 -7.50 19.91 -0.28
CA PHE A 282 -6.26 19.53 -0.97
C PHE A 282 -6.16 18.00 -1.04
N TYR A 283 -6.25 17.32 0.10
CA TYR A 283 -6.09 15.87 0.15
C TYR A 283 -7.23 15.12 -0.53
N ARG A 284 -8.47 15.61 -0.45
CA ARG A 284 -9.59 15.08 -1.24
C ARG A 284 -9.26 15.06 -2.74
N ALA A 285 -8.74 16.16 -3.27
CA ALA A 285 -8.39 16.24 -4.69
C ALA A 285 -7.15 15.38 -5.04
N PHE A 286 -6.14 15.40 -4.18
CA PHE A 286 -4.89 14.64 -4.34
C PHE A 286 -5.15 13.13 -4.33
N ILE A 287 -5.94 12.64 -3.39
CA ILE A 287 -6.35 11.23 -3.30
C ILE A 287 -7.24 10.86 -4.49
N ALA A 288 -8.20 11.71 -4.87
CA ALA A 288 -9.11 11.43 -5.99
C ALA A 288 -8.35 11.21 -7.32
N ILE A 289 -7.31 11.98 -7.59
CA ILE A 289 -6.52 11.76 -8.81
C ILE A 289 -5.75 10.43 -8.74
N GLN A 290 -5.11 10.10 -7.62
CA GLN A 290 -4.40 8.83 -7.48
C GLN A 290 -5.34 7.63 -7.66
N ILE A 291 -6.53 7.66 -7.03
CA ILE A 291 -7.58 6.65 -7.20
C ILE A 291 -7.94 6.49 -8.68
N SER A 292 -8.10 7.60 -9.42
CA SER A 292 -8.48 7.55 -10.84
C SER A 292 -7.44 6.83 -11.71
N GLY A 293 -6.16 6.92 -11.33
CA GLY A 293 -5.02 6.34 -12.05
C GLY A 293 -4.88 4.83 -11.95
N VAL A 294 -5.33 4.19 -10.84
CA VAL A 294 -4.97 2.79 -10.53
C VAL A 294 -5.27 1.77 -11.65
N ARG A 295 -6.40 1.95 -12.37
CA ARG A 295 -6.78 1.05 -13.48
C ARG A 295 -5.94 1.22 -14.73
N LEU A 296 -5.36 2.41 -14.93
CA LEU A 296 -4.44 2.66 -16.02
C LEU A 296 -3.10 2.00 -15.72
N PHE A 297 -2.60 2.16 -14.49
CA PHE A 297 -1.35 1.58 -14.03
C PHE A 297 -1.40 0.05 -13.94
N SER A 298 -2.54 -0.56 -13.58
CA SER A 298 -2.66 -2.02 -13.61
C SER A 298 -2.52 -2.64 -15.00
N LYS A 299 -2.75 -1.88 -16.07
CA LYS A 299 -2.44 -2.36 -17.42
C LYS A 299 -0.94 -2.48 -17.65
N VAL A 300 -0.13 -1.64 -17.02
CA VAL A 300 1.34 -1.70 -17.11
C VAL A 300 1.84 -2.97 -16.44
N ASP A 301 1.35 -3.31 -15.24
CA ASP A 301 1.66 -4.58 -14.59
C ASP A 301 1.33 -5.78 -15.50
N LEU A 302 0.12 -5.81 -16.06
CA LEU A 302 -0.31 -6.88 -16.96
C LEU A 302 0.55 -6.99 -18.23
N GLN A 303 1.08 -5.87 -18.72
CA GLN A 303 2.01 -5.87 -19.86
C GLN A 303 3.45 -6.23 -19.45
N ALA A 304 3.82 -6.05 -18.19
CA ALA A 304 5.12 -6.41 -17.64
C ALA A 304 5.23 -7.92 -17.33
N GLN A 305 4.12 -8.58 -16.98
CA GLN A 305 4.07 -9.99 -16.60
C GLN A 305 4.74 -10.99 -17.58
N PRO A 306 4.64 -10.86 -18.92
CA PRO A 306 5.40 -11.71 -19.84
C PRO A 306 6.92 -11.63 -19.64
N PHE A 307 7.44 -10.45 -19.24
CA PHE A 307 8.87 -10.25 -18.96
C PHE A 307 9.25 -10.73 -17.56
N HIS A 308 8.35 -10.62 -16.58
CA HIS A 308 8.54 -11.21 -15.25
C HIS A 308 8.72 -12.73 -15.34
N ARG A 309 7.98 -13.39 -16.24
CA ARG A 309 8.15 -14.82 -16.53
C ARG A 309 9.55 -15.17 -17.05
N ALA A 310 10.17 -14.26 -17.77
CA ALA A 310 11.56 -14.36 -18.22
C ALA A 310 12.58 -13.93 -17.15
N GLY A 311 12.15 -13.62 -15.93
CA GLY A 311 13.01 -13.18 -14.83
C GLY A 311 13.41 -11.70 -14.89
N ILE A 312 12.81 -10.90 -15.77
CA ILE A 312 13.16 -9.48 -15.95
C ILE A 312 12.33 -8.62 -15.00
N GLY A 313 12.97 -7.95 -14.04
CA GLY A 313 12.30 -7.19 -12.98
C GLY A 313 11.76 -5.80 -13.34
N ILE A 314 11.40 -5.55 -14.61
CA ILE A 314 10.84 -4.27 -15.05
C ILE A 314 9.61 -3.90 -14.21
N ILE A 315 9.53 -2.64 -13.78
CA ILE A 315 8.54 -2.09 -12.83
C ILE A 315 8.72 -2.59 -11.39
N VAL A 316 8.82 -3.89 -11.17
CA VAL A 316 8.87 -4.49 -9.82
C VAL A 316 10.08 -3.99 -9.04
N ASN A 317 11.25 -3.93 -9.69
CA ASN A 317 12.47 -3.47 -9.04
C ASN A 317 12.58 -1.94 -9.01
N ASP A 318 11.70 -1.23 -9.74
CA ASP A 318 11.81 0.21 -10.03
C ASP A 318 11.00 1.07 -9.06
N LEU A 319 10.27 0.44 -8.14
CA LEU A 319 9.37 1.10 -7.20
C LEU A 319 9.94 1.02 -5.78
N PRO A 320 9.96 2.14 -5.02
CA PRO A 320 10.35 2.09 -3.62
C PRO A 320 9.23 1.45 -2.80
N ALA A 321 9.60 0.74 -1.74
CA ALA A 321 8.63 0.24 -0.77
C ALA A 321 7.95 1.41 -0.06
N ILE A 322 6.61 1.42 -0.05
CA ILE A 322 5.85 2.42 0.69
C ILE A 322 5.64 1.91 2.11
N PRO A 323 5.93 2.70 3.16
CA PRO A 323 5.66 2.35 4.55
C PRO A 323 4.15 2.50 4.86
N PHE A 324 3.35 1.71 4.17
CA PHE A 324 1.92 1.56 4.32
C PHE A 324 1.61 0.05 4.44
N PRO A 325 0.80 -0.38 5.41
CA PRO A 325 0.74 -1.78 5.85
C PRO A 325 0.32 -2.78 4.77
#